data_AF-A0AA42LM85-F1
#
_entry.id   AF-A0AA42LM85-F1
#
_cell.length_a   1.000
_cell.length_b   1.000
_cell.length_c   1.000
_cell.angle_alpha   90.00
_cell.angle_beta   90.00
_cell.angle_gamma   90.00
#
_symmetry.space_group_name_H-M   'P 1'
#
loop_
_entity.id
_entity.type
_entity.pdbx_description
1 polymer ?
#
loop_
_entity_poly.entity_id
_entity_poly.type
_entity_poly.pdbx_seq_one_letter_code
_entity_poly.pdbx_strand_id
1 'polypeptide(L)'
;MSGNAKWLFGSFVLMVGLFYFPGLLLYPFLTEAFQDYYNYQGSPYQSFLVVFPIYVLMLFFWVLLFSSFRGVAIPQVSYAVCSFFIWALLVLFMVCAFYFGAFYGSSFRHVNRLYGSGMMANLVFLLKPVVCFLVLYAVLHVARGDRLGSRAKGAFFIIFLSLCFSITSSLQALAVAVVGLVLCSPKVFTWRLLRCNLKLLALSFVLLPALLFVVLVVGVGNKIGYEVFFSQQGLVYVVDRGWALLSRISSSLFSLATVFNLVLEGGFDYQYSERAIAYTISNRFNAVFLGGFNADTIETVNRYNYELVFAGLADRAGASPGPLSSMFYFPLFPMGFVLVPAIHALMASNISRVMGGRLTGGVVSMVTVPFLIVMFFEAPINVFYIFDPFFFSLMAFFLMRILPIKDFLSR
;
A
#
# COMPACT_ATOMS: atom_id res chain seq x y z
N MET A 1 12.30 -12.80 -20.45
CA MET A 1 11.75 -11.67 -19.67
C MET A 1 12.36 -10.35 -20.13
N SER A 2 11.54 -9.36 -20.47
CA SER A 2 12.02 -8.01 -20.85
C SER A 2 12.77 -7.33 -19.69
N GLY A 3 13.57 -6.30 -19.98
CA GLY A 3 14.30 -5.55 -18.95
C GLY A 3 13.38 -4.95 -17.88
N ASN A 4 12.21 -4.44 -18.29
CA ASN A 4 11.21 -3.87 -17.38
C ASN A 4 10.58 -4.94 -16.48
N ALA A 5 10.26 -6.11 -17.04
CA ALA A 5 9.69 -7.21 -16.26
C ALA A 5 10.69 -7.75 -15.22
N LYS A 6 12.00 -7.81 -15.53
CA LYS A 6 13.06 -8.11 -14.55
C LYS A 6 13.12 -7.09 -13.42
N TRP A 7 13.06 -5.81 -13.78
CA TRP A 7 13.10 -4.74 -12.79
C TRP A 7 11.87 -4.76 -11.87
N LEU A 8 10.66 -4.93 -12.42
CA LEU A 8 9.42 -5.00 -11.65
C LEU A 8 9.35 -6.23 -10.77
N PHE A 9 9.78 -7.40 -11.28
CA PHE A 9 9.89 -8.61 -10.47
C PHE A 9 10.78 -8.36 -9.25
N GLY A 10 12.00 -7.84 -9.45
CA GLY A 10 12.92 -7.53 -8.35
C GLY A 10 12.35 -6.51 -7.36
N SER A 11 11.69 -5.46 -7.87
CA SER A 11 11.01 -4.43 -7.06
C SER A 11 9.86 -5.01 -6.21
N PHE A 12 9.06 -5.94 -6.77
CA PHE A 12 7.94 -6.56 -6.07
C PHE A 12 8.44 -7.56 -5.02
N VAL A 13 9.47 -8.35 -5.34
CA VAL A 13 10.13 -9.24 -4.36
C VAL A 13 10.75 -8.43 -3.22
N LEU A 14 11.41 -7.31 -3.54
CA LEU A 14 11.95 -6.39 -2.54
C LEU A 14 10.85 -5.84 -1.62
N MET A 15 9.72 -5.39 -2.18
CA MET A 15 8.60 -4.89 -1.40
C MET A 15 8.05 -5.96 -0.45
N VAL A 16 7.85 -7.19 -0.93
CA VAL A 16 7.46 -8.31 -0.07
C VAL A 16 8.52 -8.50 1.02
N GLY A 17 9.81 -8.54 0.67
CA GLY A 17 10.90 -8.62 1.65
C GLY A 17 10.82 -7.55 2.75
N LEU A 18 10.45 -6.30 2.42
CA LEU A 18 10.28 -5.23 3.41
C LEU A 18 9.18 -5.49 4.44
N PHE A 19 8.14 -6.27 4.11
CA PHE A 19 7.08 -6.63 5.06
C PHE A 19 7.49 -7.73 6.06
N TYR A 20 8.51 -8.55 5.75
CA TYR A 20 8.85 -9.73 6.55
C TYR A 20 10.26 -9.66 7.14
N PHE A 21 11.24 -9.18 6.37
CA PHE A 21 12.65 -9.23 6.75
C PHE A 21 12.99 -8.39 7.99
N PRO A 22 12.46 -7.16 8.18
CA PRO A 22 12.71 -6.42 9.42
C PRO A 22 12.29 -7.20 10.67
N GLY A 23 11.14 -7.88 10.60
CA GLY A 23 10.67 -8.73 11.70
C GLY A 23 11.54 -9.94 11.96
N LEU A 24 11.97 -10.63 10.89
CA LEU A 24 12.88 -11.78 10.99
C LEU A 24 14.25 -11.40 11.58
N LEU A 25 14.76 -10.21 11.25
CA LEU A 25 16.02 -9.69 11.81
C LEU A 25 15.89 -9.34 13.28
N LEU A 26 14.76 -8.75 13.69
CA LEU A 26 14.53 -8.29 15.06
C LEU A 26 14.09 -9.42 16.00
N TYR A 27 13.50 -10.50 15.48
CA TYR A 27 12.92 -11.58 16.28
C TYR A 27 13.86 -12.19 17.33
N PRO A 28 15.15 -12.49 17.06
CA PRO A 28 16.06 -13.05 18.06
C PRO A 28 16.37 -12.10 19.23
N PHE A 29 16.22 -10.79 19.00
CA PHE A 29 16.52 -9.77 20.00
C PHE A 29 15.29 -9.36 20.82
N LEU A 30 14.09 -9.59 20.28
CA LEU A 30 12.81 -9.12 20.84
C LEU A 30 11.80 -10.25 20.98
N THR A 31 12.25 -11.48 21.24
CA THR A 31 11.39 -12.67 21.26
C THR A 31 10.22 -12.52 22.24
N GLU A 32 10.48 -12.15 23.50
CA GLU A 32 9.44 -11.94 24.52
C GLU A 32 8.43 -10.87 24.07
N ALA A 33 8.91 -9.71 23.62
CA ALA A 33 8.05 -8.62 23.14
C ALA A 33 7.19 -9.00 21.92
N PHE A 34 7.64 -9.95 21.09
CA PHE A 34 6.85 -10.50 19.99
C PHE A 34 5.84 -11.54 20.48
N GLN A 35 6.26 -12.46 21.35
CA GLN A 35 5.41 -13.50 21.91
C GLN A 35 4.25 -12.89 22.70
N ASP A 36 4.53 -11.89 23.53
CA ASP A 36 3.53 -11.18 24.33
C ASP A 36 2.54 -10.40 23.45
N TYR A 37 3.05 -9.74 22.39
CA TYR A 37 2.22 -8.88 21.55
C TYR A 37 1.34 -9.65 20.56
N TYR A 38 1.81 -10.79 20.06
CA TYR A 38 1.13 -11.60 19.05
C TYR A 38 0.52 -12.91 19.58
N ASN A 39 0.67 -13.20 20.88
CA ASN A 39 0.27 -14.47 21.50
C ASN A 39 0.74 -15.69 20.70
N TYR A 40 2.00 -15.67 20.24
CA TYR A 40 2.56 -16.67 19.34
C TYR A 40 3.81 -17.29 19.95
N GLN A 41 3.80 -18.60 20.22
CA GLN A 41 4.93 -19.30 20.86
C GLN A 41 5.88 -20.00 19.87
N GLY A 42 5.56 -20.03 18.58
CA GLY A 42 6.36 -20.70 17.56
C GLY A 42 7.53 -19.87 17.04
N SER A 43 8.20 -20.41 16.01
CA SER A 43 9.24 -19.70 15.25
C SER A 43 8.71 -19.21 13.90
N PRO A 44 8.79 -17.90 13.59
CA PRO A 44 8.30 -17.38 12.31
C PRO A 44 9.25 -17.68 11.13
N TYR A 45 10.44 -18.24 11.38
CA TYR A 45 11.41 -18.55 10.32
C TYR A 45 10.90 -19.65 9.38
N GLN A 46 10.30 -20.70 9.92
CA GLN A 46 9.86 -21.85 9.13
C GLN A 46 8.77 -21.44 8.13
N SER A 47 7.74 -20.73 8.59
CA SER A 47 6.65 -20.24 7.73
C SER A 47 7.19 -19.35 6.61
N PHE A 48 8.11 -18.43 6.91
CA PHE A 48 8.73 -17.58 5.90
C PHE A 48 9.59 -18.38 4.90
N LEU A 49 10.48 -19.25 5.38
CA LEU A 49 11.39 -20.03 4.54
C LEU A 49 10.67 -20.99 3.60
N VAL A 50 9.46 -21.43 3.94
CA VAL A 50 8.63 -22.26 3.06
C VAL A 50 7.81 -21.39 2.10
N VAL A 51 7.08 -20.41 2.62
CA VAL A 51 6.07 -19.69 1.84
C VAL A 51 6.68 -18.64 0.90
N PHE A 52 7.76 -17.98 1.31
CA PHE A 52 8.40 -16.95 0.49
C PHE A 52 9.00 -17.51 -0.82
N PRO A 53 9.76 -18.62 -0.82
CA PRO A 53 10.25 -19.20 -2.07
C PRO A 53 9.12 -19.66 -3.01
N ILE A 54 8.05 -20.24 -2.47
CA ILE A 54 6.86 -20.63 -3.26
C ILE A 54 6.26 -19.39 -3.93
N TYR A 55 6.05 -18.31 -3.17
CA TYR A 55 5.54 -17.05 -3.69
C TYR A 55 6.45 -16.48 -4.79
N VAL A 56 7.77 -16.44 -4.57
CA VAL A 56 8.74 -15.90 -5.54
C VAL A 56 8.75 -16.72 -6.82
N LEU A 57 8.73 -18.06 -6.71
CA LEU A 57 8.67 -18.97 -7.85
C LEU A 57 7.39 -18.76 -8.67
N MET A 58 6.24 -18.70 -8.00
CA MET A 58 4.94 -18.47 -8.66
C MET A 58 4.86 -17.09 -9.30
N LEU A 59 5.34 -16.05 -8.60
CA LEU A 59 5.42 -14.70 -9.16
C LEU A 59 6.29 -14.67 -10.41
N PHE A 60 7.46 -15.33 -10.37
CA PHE A 60 8.37 -15.41 -11.51
C PHE A 60 7.70 -16.10 -12.70
N PHE A 61 7.06 -17.25 -12.47
CA PHE A 61 6.31 -17.98 -13.49
C PHE A 61 5.23 -17.09 -14.15
N TRP A 62 4.39 -16.44 -13.34
CA TRP A 62 3.33 -15.58 -13.86
C TRP A 62 3.86 -14.33 -14.58
N VAL A 63 4.94 -13.71 -14.09
CA VAL A 63 5.55 -12.57 -14.79
C VAL A 63 6.09 -13.02 -16.16
N LEU A 64 6.73 -14.18 -16.25
CA LEU A 64 7.15 -14.75 -17.53
C LEU A 64 5.97 -14.95 -18.47
N LEU A 65 4.90 -15.60 -18.00
CA LEU A 65 3.71 -15.86 -18.80
C LEU A 65 3.04 -14.55 -19.25
N PHE A 66 2.74 -13.64 -18.33
CA PHE A 66 2.04 -12.40 -18.65
C PHE A 66 2.87 -11.42 -19.47
N SER A 67 4.20 -11.49 -19.38
CA SER A 67 5.09 -10.71 -20.24
C SER A 67 5.13 -11.23 -21.68
N SER A 68 4.72 -12.48 -21.92
CA SER A 68 4.68 -13.11 -23.24
C SER A 68 3.42 -12.77 -24.03
N PHE A 69 2.32 -12.40 -23.35
CA PHE A 69 1.11 -11.94 -24.04
C PHE A 69 1.36 -10.61 -24.74
N ARG A 70 1.19 -10.59 -26.08
CA ARG A 70 1.17 -9.37 -26.88
C ARG A 70 0.05 -8.46 -26.37
N GLY A 71 0.39 -7.20 -26.13
CA GLY A 71 -0.61 -6.22 -25.70
C GLY A 71 -1.63 -6.00 -26.80
N VAL A 72 -2.92 -6.10 -26.47
CA VAL A 72 -3.98 -5.59 -27.34
C VAL A 72 -3.85 -4.07 -27.40
N ALA A 73 -3.87 -3.51 -28.61
CA ALA A 73 -3.94 -2.07 -28.79
C ALA A 73 -5.31 -1.59 -28.28
N ILE A 74 -5.30 -0.78 -27.24
CA ILE A 74 -6.52 -0.22 -26.68
C ILE A 74 -6.68 1.19 -27.25
N PRO A 75 -7.81 1.53 -27.89
CA PRO A 75 -8.07 2.87 -28.38
C PRO A 75 -7.91 3.88 -27.23
N GLN A 76 -7.18 4.96 -27.48
CA GLN A 76 -6.98 5.99 -26.48
C GLN A 76 -8.04 7.09 -26.58
N VAL A 77 -8.45 7.61 -25.43
CA VAL A 77 -9.30 8.81 -25.38
C VAL A 77 -8.49 10.00 -25.88
N SER A 78 -9.16 10.99 -26.49
CA SER A 78 -8.48 12.21 -26.94
C SER A 78 -7.79 12.93 -25.77
N TYR A 79 -6.63 13.53 -26.05
CA TYR A 79 -5.85 14.28 -25.05
C TYR A 79 -6.68 15.38 -24.37
N ALA A 80 -7.51 16.10 -25.13
CA ALA A 80 -8.32 17.19 -24.60
C ALA A 80 -9.30 16.72 -23.53
N VAL A 81 -10.00 15.61 -23.80
CA VAL A 81 -10.94 14.99 -22.86
C VAL A 81 -10.20 14.46 -21.64
N CYS A 82 -9.10 13.74 -21.83
CA CYS A 82 -8.28 13.23 -20.73
C CYS A 82 -7.75 14.35 -19.82
N SER A 83 -7.19 15.41 -20.42
CA SER A 83 -6.68 16.57 -19.69
C SER A 83 -7.80 17.26 -18.90
N PHE A 84 -8.99 17.45 -19.49
CA PHE A 84 -10.14 18.02 -18.79
C PHE A 84 -10.51 17.21 -17.54
N PHE A 85 -10.66 15.88 -17.67
CA PHE A 85 -11.01 15.03 -16.54
C PHE A 85 -9.93 15.01 -15.45
N ILE A 86 -8.63 15.00 -15.82
CA ILE A 86 -7.54 15.07 -14.83
C ILE A 86 -7.63 16.39 -14.05
N TRP A 87 -7.77 17.54 -14.74
CA TRP A 87 -7.86 18.83 -14.05
C TRP A 87 -9.11 18.94 -13.17
N ALA A 88 -10.27 18.49 -13.66
CA ALA A 88 -11.50 18.46 -12.87
C ALA A 88 -11.35 17.59 -11.61
N LEU A 89 -10.75 16.41 -11.74
CA LEU A 89 -10.44 15.53 -10.61
C LEU A 89 -9.51 16.21 -9.59
N LEU A 90 -8.46 16.89 -10.05
CA LEU A 90 -7.49 17.55 -9.18
C LEU A 90 -8.07 18.75 -8.45
N VAL A 91 -8.91 19.55 -9.11
CA VAL A 91 -9.62 20.67 -8.48
C VAL A 91 -10.60 20.12 -7.42
N LEU A 92 -11.38 19.10 -7.76
CA LEU A 92 -12.29 18.46 -6.80
C LEU A 92 -11.50 17.92 -5.60
N PHE A 93 -10.40 17.20 -5.84
CA PHE A 93 -9.56 16.66 -4.79
C PHE A 93 -8.99 17.75 -3.87
N MET A 94 -8.53 18.86 -4.44
CA MET A 94 -8.01 20.00 -3.69
C MET A 94 -9.08 20.64 -2.80
N VAL A 95 -10.29 20.87 -3.33
CA VAL A 95 -11.42 21.43 -2.56
C VAL A 95 -11.77 20.50 -1.40
N CYS A 96 -11.92 19.20 -1.66
CA CYS A 96 -12.22 18.22 -0.61
C CYS A 96 -11.09 18.14 0.43
N ALA A 97 -9.82 18.22 0.00
CA ALA A 97 -8.66 18.16 0.89
C ALA A 97 -8.55 19.40 1.79
N PHE A 98 -8.77 20.60 1.26
CA PHE A 98 -8.81 21.82 2.10
C PHE A 98 -9.95 21.78 3.11
N TYR A 99 -11.15 21.36 2.68
CA TYR A 99 -12.26 21.15 3.60
C TYR A 99 -11.87 20.14 4.70
N PHE A 100 -11.28 19.00 4.32
CA PHE A 100 -10.86 17.98 5.28
C PHE A 100 -9.81 18.52 6.28
N GLY A 101 -8.82 19.26 5.80
CA GLY A 101 -7.80 19.88 6.63
C GLY A 101 -8.35 20.93 7.60
N ALA A 102 -9.39 21.67 7.19
CA ALA A 102 -10.03 22.68 8.02
C ALA A 102 -10.92 22.10 9.13
N PHE A 103 -11.59 20.96 8.89
CA PHE A 103 -12.64 20.45 9.79
C PHE A 103 -12.32 19.15 10.54
N TYR A 104 -11.37 18.33 10.08
CA TYR A 104 -11.10 17.01 10.67
C TYR A 104 -9.66 16.85 11.17
N GLY A 105 -8.68 17.22 10.35
CA GLY A 105 -7.27 17.08 10.70
C GLY A 105 -6.73 15.64 10.62
N SER A 106 -5.47 15.47 11.04
CA SER A 106 -4.73 14.22 10.83
C SER A 106 -5.17 13.06 11.72
N SER A 107 -5.67 13.37 12.93
CA SER A 107 -6.24 12.42 13.91
C SER A 107 -7.60 11.84 13.53
N PHE A 108 -8.13 12.17 12.35
CA PHE A 108 -9.45 11.74 11.89
C PHE A 108 -9.71 10.24 12.08
N ARG A 109 -8.74 9.37 11.78
CA ARG A 109 -8.90 7.90 11.88
C ARG A 109 -9.08 7.40 13.32
N HIS A 110 -8.73 8.22 14.30
CA HIS A 110 -8.81 7.90 15.72
C HIS A 110 -10.00 8.56 16.41
N VAL A 111 -10.42 9.73 15.93
CA VAL A 111 -11.49 10.53 16.55
C VAL A 111 -12.84 10.36 15.83
N ASN A 112 -12.82 10.16 14.52
CA ASN A 112 -14.00 10.16 13.68
C ASN A 112 -14.16 8.83 12.93
N ARG A 113 -15.40 8.51 12.54
CA ARG A 113 -15.69 7.40 11.64
C ARG A 113 -16.05 7.94 10.26
N LEU A 114 -15.63 7.24 9.20
CA LEU A 114 -15.91 7.63 7.82
C LEU A 114 -17.42 7.73 7.55
N TYR A 115 -18.19 6.75 8.05
CA TYR A 115 -19.66 6.73 7.92
C TYR A 115 -20.35 7.98 8.49
N GLY A 116 -19.84 8.51 9.61
CA GLY A 116 -20.38 9.73 10.24
C GLY A 116 -19.77 11.03 9.72
N SER A 117 -18.90 10.96 8.72
CA SER A 117 -18.24 12.14 8.16
C SER A 117 -18.99 12.68 6.95
N GLY A 118 -18.89 14.00 6.71
CA GLY A 118 -19.56 14.65 5.59
C GLY A 118 -19.07 14.14 4.23
N MET A 119 -19.88 14.30 3.19
CA MET A 119 -19.59 13.82 1.82
C MET A 119 -18.20 14.24 1.33
N MET A 120 -17.76 15.47 1.63
CA MET A 120 -16.45 15.97 1.23
C MET A 120 -15.30 15.17 1.86
N ALA A 121 -15.41 14.77 3.13
CA ALA A 121 -14.41 13.92 3.76
C ALA A 121 -14.39 12.52 3.12
N ASN A 122 -15.56 11.94 2.85
CA ASN A 122 -15.67 10.65 2.17
C ASN A 122 -15.03 10.68 0.77
N LEU A 123 -15.28 11.76 0.01
CA LEU A 123 -14.68 11.97 -1.30
C LEU A 123 -13.15 12.05 -1.25
N VAL A 124 -12.54 12.66 -0.22
CA VAL A 124 -11.08 12.64 -0.07
C VAL A 124 -10.53 11.22 -0.05
N PHE A 125 -11.16 10.31 0.70
CA PHE A 125 -10.70 8.91 0.79
C PHE A 125 -10.92 8.13 -0.51
N LEU A 126 -11.97 8.45 -1.27
CA LEU A 126 -12.23 7.84 -2.58
C LEU A 126 -11.26 8.33 -3.66
N LEU A 127 -10.95 9.63 -3.67
CA LEU A 127 -10.12 10.25 -4.70
C LEU A 127 -8.62 9.97 -4.50
N LYS A 128 -8.17 9.77 -3.26
CA LYS A 128 -6.76 9.52 -2.91
C LYS A 128 -6.11 8.38 -3.71
N PRO A 129 -6.68 7.16 -3.80
CA PRO A 129 -6.11 6.09 -4.61
C PRO A 129 -5.94 6.48 -6.08
N VAL A 130 -6.93 7.17 -6.66
CA VAL A 130 -6.88 7.64 -8.05
C VAL A 130 -5.73 8.62 -8.27
N VAL A 131 -5.55 9.57 -7.34
CA VAL A 131 -4.43 10.52 -7.36
C VAL A 131 -3.09 9.82 -7.16
N CYS A 132 -3.00 8.83 -6.26
CA CYS A 132 -1.78 8.03 -6.08
C CYS A 132 -1.39 7.29 -7.36
N PHE A 133 -2.35 6.89 -8.18
CA PHE A 133 -2.03 6.36 -9.50
C PHE A 133 -1.48 7.42 -10.45
N LEU A 134 -2.04 8.63 -10.51
CA LEU A 134 -1.43 9.70 -11.31
C LEU A 134 0.04 9.91 -10.88
N VAL A 135 0.31 9.90 -9.56
CA VAL A 135 1.67 9.97 -9.00
C VAL A 135 2.53 8.79 -9.45
N LEU A 136 2.00 7.56 -9.44
CA LEU A 136 2.69 6.38 -9.95
C LEU A 136 3.12 6.58 -11.40
N TYR A 137 2.22 7.04 -12.27
CA TYR A 137 2.54 7.27 -13.68
C TYR A 137 3.60 8.35 -13.87
N ALA A 138 3.60 9.41 -13.07
CA ALA A 138 4.67 10.41 -13.09
C ALA A 138 6.01 9.86 -12.59
N VAL A 139 6.02 9.05 -11.53
CA VAL A 139 7.23 8.35 -11.06
C VAL A 139 7.77 7.47 -12.18
N LEU A 140 6.92 6.71 -12.87
CA LEU A 140 7.33 5.87 -14.00
C LEU A 140 7.86 6.70 -15.17
N HIS A 141 7.21 7.82 -15.51
CA HIS A 141 7.64 8.74 -16.56
C HIS A 141 9.03 9.30 -16.26
N VAL A 142 9.25 9.81 -15.05
CA VAL A 142 10.52 10.36 -14.60
C VAL A 142 11.59 9.27 -14.45
N ALA A 143 11.24 8.05 -14.03
CA ALA A 143 12.16 6.92 -13.93
C ALA A 143 12.68 6.40 -15.29
N ARG A 144 12.04 6.80 -16.41
CA ARG A 144 12.59 6.62 -17.76
C ARG A 144 13.63 7.68 -18.13
N GLY A 145 13.73 8.76 -17.36
CA GLY A 145 14.57 9.93 -17.64
C GLY A 145 13.82 11.08 -18.31
N ASP A 146 12.51 10.94 -18.53
CA ASP A 146 11.67 12.00 -19.08
C ASP A 146 11.49 13.13 -18.06
N ARG A 147 11.19 14.34 -18.54
CA ARG A 147 10.91 15.51 -17.68
C ARG A 147 9.43 15.84 -17.73
N LEU A 148 8.87 16.17 -16.57
CA LEU A 148 7.50 16.69 -16.49
C LEU A 148 7.39 18.04 -17.22
N GLY A 149 6.36 18.16 -18.06
CA GLY A 149 5.95 19.40 -18.69
C GLY A 149 5.45 20.44 -17.68
N SER A 150 5.23 21.67 -18.13
CA SER A 150 4.87 22.78 -17.22
C SER A 150 3.46 22.59 -16.66
N ARG A 151 2.51 22.10 -17.47
CA ARG A 151 1.15 21.81 -17.03
C ARG A 151 1.14 20.65 -16.03
N ALA A 152 1.88 19.59 -16.33
CA ALA A 152 2.05 18.48 -15.41
C ALA A 152 2.65 18.92 -14.06
N LYS A 153 3.66 19.81 -14.05
CA LYS A 153 4.20 20.36 -12.80
C LYS A 153 3.16 21.12 -11.98
N GLY A 154 2.33 21.95 -12.63
CA GLY A 154 1.23 22.65 -11.97
C GLY A 154 0.22 21.68 -11.35
N ALA A 155 -0.17 20.64 -12.10
CA ALA A 155 -1.03 19.57 -11.59
C ALA A 155 -0.43 18.85 -10.37
N PHE A 156 0.86 18.52 -10.42
CA PHE A 156 1.55 17.85 -9.32
C PHE A 156 1.75 18.75 -8.09
N PHE A 157 1.88 20.06 -8.28
CA PHE A 157 1.88 21.02 -7.19
C PHE A 157 0.52 21.05 -6.46
N ILE A 158 -0.59 20.99 -7.22
CA ILE A 158 -1.94 20.84 -6.62
C ILE A 158 -2.06 19.53 -5.84
N ILE A 159 -1.58 18.42 -6.41
CA ILE A 159 -1.54 17.12 -5.71
C ILE A 159 -0.75 17.24 -4.41
N PHE A 160 0.44 17.86 -4.45
CA PHE A 160 1.29 18.04 -3.29
C PHE A 160 0.57 18.79 -2.16
N LEU A 161 -0.01 19.96 -2.46
CA LEU A 161 -0.77 20.74 -1.47
C LEU A 161 -1.95 19.93 -0.93
N SER A 162 -2.73 19.31 -1.81
CA SER A 162 -3.91 18.52 -1.44
C SER A 162 -3.55 17.34 -0.52
N LEU A 163 -2.42 16.67 -0.76
CA LEU A 163 -1.95 15.59 0.10
C LEU A 163 -1.52 16.11 1.48
N CYS A 164 -0.84 17.27 1.55
CA CYS A 164 -0.48 17.89 2.84
C CYS A 164 -1.70 18.20 3.72
N PHE A 165 -2.79 18.70 3.15
CA PHE A 165 -4.02 19.00 3.89
C PHE A 165 -4.86 17.77 4.24
N SER A 166 -4.53 16.60 3.66
CA SER A 166 -5.30 15.38 3.87
C SER A 166 -4.50 14.24 4.51
N ILE A 167 -3.32 14.50 5.10
CA ILE A 167 -2.53 13.44 5.77
C ILE A 167 -3.30 12.86 6.95
N THR A 168 -3.62 11.56 6.89
CA THR A 168 -4.30 10.81 7.98
C THR A 168 -3.54 9.57 8.44
N SER A 169 -2.37 9.30 7.87
CA SER A 169 -1.51 8.18 8.27
C SER A 169 -0.06 8.47 7.93
N SER A 170 0.86 7.82 8.64
CA SER A 170 2.30 7.98 8.41
C SER A 170 2.74 7.52 7.01
N LEU A 171 2.08 6.50 6.43
CA LEU A 171 2.30 6.10 5.04
C LEU A 171 1.95 7.23 4.04
N GLN A 172 0.94 8.06 4.33
CA GLN A 172 0.60 9.19 3.45
C GLN A 172 1.68 10.28 3.45
N ALA A 173 2.43 10.44 4.55
CA ALA A 173 3.56 11.36 4.59
C ALA A 173 4.67 10.93 3.60
N LEU A 174 4.88 9.63 3.42
CA LEU A 174 5.80 9.11 2.39
C LEU A 174 5.29 9.43 0.97
N ALA A 175 3.98 9.36 0.73
CA ALA A 175 3.41 9.76 -0.56
C ALA A 175 3.63 11.26 -0.85
N VAL A 176 3.47 12.13 0.16
CA VAL A 176 3.81 13.56 0.06
C VAL A 176 5.28 13.75 -0.31
N ALA A 177 6.19 13.04 0.37
CA ALA A 177 7.62 13.10 0.09
C ALA A 177 7.94 12.65 -1.34
N VAL A 178 7.28 11.59 -1.83
CA VAL A 178 7.42 11.11 -3.22
C VAL A 178 6.99 12.19 -4.22
N VAL A 179 5.85 12.85 -4.01
CA VAL A 179 5.39 13.94 -4.90
C VAL A 179 6.36 15.12 -4.86
N GLY A 180 6.87 15.48 -3.68
CA GLY A 180 7.90 16.50 -3.53
C GLY A 180 9.19 16.16 -4.30
N LEU A 181 9.64 14.89 -4.25
CA LEU A 181 10.79 14.43 -5.04
C LEU A 181 10.53 14.48 -6.54
N VAL A 182 9.32 14.12 -6.99
CA VAL A 182 8.93 14.19 -8.40
C VAL A 182 8.99 15.64 -8.92
N LEU A 183 8.55 16.62 -8.12
CA LEU A 183 8.57 18.04 -8.45
C LEU A 183 9.98 18.64 -8.40
N CYS A 184 10.70 18.43 -7.31
CA CYS A 184 11.92 19.16 -6.99
C CYS A 184 13.20 18.44 -7.44
N SER A 185 13.20 17.11 -7.49
CA SER A 185 14.41 16.30 -7.75
C SER A 185 14.12 15.02 -8.54
N PRO A 186 13.50 15.12 -9.73
CA PRO A 186 13.09 13.96 -10.55
C PRO A 186 14.27 13.02 -10.89
N LYS A 187 15.50 13.54 -10.98
CA LYS A 187 16.70 12.75 -11.29
C LYS A 187 16.96 11.62 -10.29
N VAL A 188 16.52 11.76 -9.03
CA VAL A 188 16.71 10.74 -7.98
C VAL A 188 16.09 9.39 -8.37
N PHE A 189 15.00 9.39 -9.14
CA PHE A 189 14.33 8.16 -9.59
C PHE A 189 15.12 7.37 -10.64
N THR A 190 16.18 7.94 -11.23
CA THR A 190 17.05 7.24 -12.20
C THR A 190 18.41 6.84 -11.60
N TRP A 191 18.66 7.11 -10.31
CA TRP A 191 19.93 6.82 -9.65
C TRP A 191 20.12 5.31 -9.38
N ARG A 192 21.16 4.74 -10.00
CA ARG A 192 21.55 3.34 -9.80
C ARG A 192 22.42 3.18 -8.53
N LEU A 193 22.16 2.12 -7.76
CA LEU A 193 22.87 1.83 -6.49
C LEU A 193 24.40 1.74 -6.66
N LEU A 194 24.85 1.19 -7.79
CA LEU A 194 26.29 1.04 -8.13
C LEU A 194 27.02 2.37 -8.39
N ARG A 195 26.32 3.51 -8.43
CA ARG A 195 26.91 4.85 -8.57
C ARG A 195 26.85 5.68 -7.28
N CYS A 196 26.47 5.06 -6.16
CA CYS A 196 26.44 5.75 -4.87
C CYS A 196 27.87 6.09 -4.42
N ASN A 197 28.19 7.38 -4.39
CA ASN A 197 29.42 7.89 -3.77
C ASN A 197 29.33 7.72 -2.25
N LEU A 198 30.46 7.48 -1.56
CA LEU A 198 30.56 7.44 -0.10
C LEU A 198 29.90 8.66 0.58
N LYS A 199 29.95 9.84 -0.04
CA LYS A 199 29.24 11.05 0.45
C LYS A 199 27.71 10.89 0.49
N LEU A 200 27.12 10.25 -0.52
CA LEU A 200 25.69 9.95 -0.57
C LEU A 200 25.32 8.86 0.44
N LEU A 201 26.21 7.87 0.63
CA LEU A 201 26.05 6.87 1.68
C LEU A 201 26.04 7.53 3.06
N ALA A 202 27.02 8.38 3.37
CA ALA A 202 27.09 9.14 4.62
C ALA A 202 25.87 10.04 4.84
N LEU A 203 25.40 10.73 3.79
CA LEU A 203 24.17 11.53 3.87
C LEU A 203 22.94 10.66 4.16
N SER A 204 22.87 9.44 3.60
CA SER A 204 21.75 8.53 3.86
C SER A 204 21.71 8.05 5.32
N PHE A 205 22.86 7.90 5.99
CA PHE A 205 22.92 7.63 7.44
C PHE A 205 22.35 8.76 8.30
N VAL A 206 22.26 9.99 7.80
CA VAL A 206 21.61 11.12 8.52
C VAL A 206 20.15 11.27 8.11
N LEU A 207 19.86 11.22 6.80
CA LEU A 207 18.52 11.44 6.27
C LEU A 207 17.55 10.30 6.61
N LEU A 208 18.01 9.05 6.64
CA LEU A 208 17.13 7.92 6.92
C LEU A 208 16.61 7.96 8.37
N PRO A 209 17.45 8.14 9.41
CA PRO A 209 16.95 8.34 10.77
C PRO A 209 16.03 9.56 10.90
N ALA A 210 16.33 10.67 10.23
CA ALA A 210 15.47 11.85 10.24
C ALA A 210 14.10 11.57 9.63
N LEU A 211 14.04 10.85 8.50
CA LEU A 211 12.79 10.43 7.88
C LEU A 211 12.01 9.47 8.79
N LEU A 212 12.69 8.49 9.38
CA LEU A 212 12.08 7.56 10.33
C LEU A 212 11.53 8.28 11.56
N PHE A 213 12.25 9.28 12.07
CA PHE A 213 11.79 10.14 13.15
C PHE A 213 10.53 10.91 12.75
N VAL A 214 10.50 11.53 11.56
CA VAL A 214 9.29 12.20 11.06
C VAL A 214 8.11 11.23 10.94
N VAL A 215 8.34 10.03 10.41
CA VAL A 215 7.32 8.97 10.30
C VAL A 215 6.81 8.55 11.69
N LEU A 216 7.69 8.46 12.68
CA LEU A 216 7.34 8.16 14.06
C LEU A 216 6.56 9.30 14.71
N VAL A 217 7.01 10.54 14.58
CA VAL A 217 6.32 11.74 15.10
C VAL A 217 4.91 11.83 14.51
N VAL A 218 4.79 11.70 13.19
CA VAL A 218 3.47 11.71 12.51
C VAL A 218 2.64 10.51 12.96
N GLY A 219 3.24 9.32 13.08
CA GLY A 219 2.53 8.09 13.43
C GLY A 219 2.02 8.06 14.89
N VAL A 220 2.85 8.46 15.84
CA VAL A 220 2.51 8.51 17.27
C VAL A 220 1.65 9.75 17.55
N GLY A 221 2.03 10.92 17.04
CA GLY A 221 1.24 12.15 17.18
C GLY A 221 -0.18 12.02 16.62
N ASN A 222 -0.37 11.28 15.52
CA ASN A 222 -1.70 10.93 15.02
C ASN A 222 -2.52 10.08 16.00
N LYS A 223 -1.88 9.17 16.76
CA LYS A 223 -2.55 8.26 17.70
C LYS A 223 -2.93 8.91 19.03
N ILE A 224 -2.02 9.67 19.63
CA ILE A 224 -2.21 10.24 20.98
C ILE A 224 -2.52 11.74 20.98
N GLY A 225 -2.49 12.38 19.80
CA GLY A 225 -2.55 13.83 19.65
C GLY A 225 -1.17 14.47 19.71
N TYR A 226 -0.91 15.48 18.88
CA TYR A 226 0.39 16.16 18.84
C TYR A 226 0.69 16.92 20.12
N GLU A 227 -0.33 17.47 20.78
CA GLU A 227 -0.19 18.17 22.07
C GLU A 227 0.37 17.24 23.15
N VAL A 228 -0.19 16.03 23.26
CA VAL A 228 0.28 15.02 24.22
C VAL A 228 1.66 14.49 23.81
N PHE A 229 1.91 14.29 22.52
CA PHE A 229 3.19 13.77 22.03
C PHE A 229 4.38 14.66 22.39
N PHE A 230 4.24 15.99 22.30
CA PHE A 230 5.31 16.94 22.68
C PHE A 230 5.36 17.26 24.18
N SER A 231 4.53 16.61 25.00
CA SER A 231 4.56 16.72 26.46
C SER A 231 5.42 15.63 27.11
N GLN A 232 5.70 15.75 28.41
CA GLN A 232 6.39 14.72 29.19
C GLN A 232 5.64 13.37 29.17
N GLN A 233 4.30 13.39 29.10
CA GLN A 233 3.48 12.18 28.99
C GLN A 233 3.70 11.45 27.66
N GLY A 234 3.94 12.19 26.59
CA GLY A 234 4.29 11.64 25.28
C GLY A 234 5.62 10.91 25.30
N LEU A 235 6.62 11.44 26.02
CA LEU A 235 7.92 10.78 26.16
C LEU A 235 7.80 9.48 26.95
N VAL A 236 7.06 9.48 28.07
CA VAL A 236 6.74 8.26 28.83
C VAL A 236 6.02 7.25 27.95
N TYR A 237 5.03 7.67 27.15
CA TYR A 237 4.35 6.79 26.21
C TYR A 237 5.30 6.15 25.19
N VAL A 238 6.22 6.91 24.60
CA VAL A 238 7.18 6.39 23.61
C VAL A 238 8.16 5.41 24.24
N VAL A 239 8.63 5.67 25.46
CA VAL A 239 9.54 4.78 26.19
C VAL A 239 8.82 3.49 26.58
N ASP A 240 7.64 3.58 27.19
CA ASP A 240 6.90 2.44 27.72
C ASP A 240 6.28 1.57 26.62
N ARG A 241 5.85 2.18 25.49
CA ARG A 241 5.22 1.48 24.36
C ARG A 241 6.13 1.29 23.17
N GLY A 242 7.39 1.74 23.24
CA GLY A 242 8.34 1.69 22.13
C GLY A 242 8.53 0.28 21.59
N TRP A 243 8.67 -0.71 22.49
CA TRP A 243 8.79 -2.12 22.10
C TRP A 243 7.53 -2.63 21.40
N ALA A 244 6.34 -2.35 21.92
CA ALA A 244 5.09 -2.72 21.26
C ALA A 244 4.90 -2.02 19.89
N LEU A 245 5.42 -0.80 19.72
CA LEU A 245 5.41 -0.10 18.44
C LEU A 245 6.39 -0.72 17.43
N LEU A 246 7.56 -1.14 17.89
CA LEU A 246 8.53 -1.86 17.07
C LEU A 246 8.00 -3.24 16.66
N SER A 247 7.35 -3.97 17.59
CA SER A 247 6.75 -5.27 17.28
C SER A 247 5.75 -5.18 16.13
N ARG A 248 5.00 -4.08 16.00
CA ARG A 248 4.02 -3.87 14.92
C ARG A 248 4.60 -3.90 13.51
N ILE A 249 5.89 -3.61 13.33
CA ILE A 249 6.55 -3.70 12.02
C ILE A 249 6.46 -5.13 11.46
N SER A 250 6.36 -6.13 12.34
CA SER A 250 6.31 -7.55 12.00
C SER A 250 4.90 -8.11 11.85
N SER A 251 3.85 -7.28 11.80
CA SER A 251 2.46 -7.76 11.80
C SER A 251 2.16 -8.74 10.66
N SER A 252 2.69 -8.48 9.46
CA SER A 252 2.54 -9.41 8.32
C SER A 252 3.31 -10.72 8.51
N LEU A 253 4.45 -10.70 9.19
CA LEU A 253 5.24 -11.89 9.51
C LEU A 253 4.51 -12.79 10.51
N PHE A 254 3.99 -12.23 11.58
CA PHE A 254 3.25 -13.01 12.58
C PHE A 254 1.89 -13.46 12.05
N SER A 255 1.25 -12.68 11.17
CA SER A 255 0.07 -13.16 10.43
C SER A 255 0.39 -14.42 9.63
N LEU A 256 1.49 -14.41 8.87
CA LEU A 256 1.95 -15.57 8.13
C LEU A 256 2.26 -16.76 9.04
N ALA A 257 2.99 -16.54 10.14
CA ALA A 257 3.42 -17.59 11.04
C ALA A 257 2.25 -18.26 11.78
N THR A 258 1.32 -17.47 12.31
CA THR A 258 0.11 -17.97 13.00
C THR A 258 -0.76 -18.78 12.05
N VAL A 259 -1.08 -18.24 10.86
CA VAL A 259 -1.96 -18.94 9.91
C VAL A 259 -1.31 -20.19 9.34
N PHE A 260 -0.01 -20.15 9.05
CA PHE A 260 0.74 -21.32 8.59
C PHE A 260 0.66 -22.47 9.60
N ASN A 261 0.88 -22.19 10.89
CA ASN A 261 0.77 -23.21 11.95
C ASN A 261 -0.65 -23.76 12.06
N LEU A 262 -1.67 -22.89 12.08
CA LEU A 262 -3.07 -23.32 12.13
C LEU A 262 -3.45 -24.22 10.95
N VAL A 263 -2.93 -23.94 9.75
CA VAL A 263 -3.18 -24.77 8.55
C VAL A 263 -2.49 -26.13 8.68
N LEU A 264 -1.25 -26.18 9.18
CA LEU A 264 -0.54 -27.45 9.39
C LEU A 264 -1.20 -28.32 10.48
N GLU A 265 -1.75 -27.68 11.52
CA GLU A 265 -2.46 -28.35 12.62
C GLU A 265 -3.91 -28.71 12.27
N GLY A 266 -4.41 -28.29 11.10
CA GLY A 266 -5.80 -28.50 10.68
C GLY A 266 -6.82 -27.64 11.43
N GLY A 267 -6.38 -26.61 12.15
CA GLY A 267 -7.21 -25.71 12.95
C GLY A 267 -7.66 -24.43 12.25
N PHE A 268 -7.28 -24.21 10.98
CA PHE A 268 -7.68 -23.00 10.25
C PHE A 268 -9.11 -23.09 9.69
N ASP A 269 -9.96 -22.11 9.98
CA ASP A 269 -11.36 -22.08 9.54
C ASP A 269 -11.49 -21.39 8.16
N TYR A 270 -11.45 -22.21 7.10
CA TYR A 270 -11.68 -21.74 5.74
C TYR A 270 -13.12 -21.24 5.52
N GLN A 271 -14.11 -21.80 6.21
CA GLN A 271 -15.51 -21.38 6.08
C GLN A 271 -15.72 -19.96 6.63
N TYR A 272 -14.96 -19.55 7.65
CA TYR A 272 -14.95 -18.16 8.09
C TYR A 272 -14.48 -17.24 6.96
N SER A 273 -13.38 -17.57 6.29
CA SER A 273 -12.83 -16.73 5.22
C SER A 273 -13.83 -16.57 4.06
N GLU A 274 -14.53 -17.64 3.69
CA GLU A 274 -15.60 -17.63 2.70
C GLU A 274 -16.79 -16.75 3.11
N ARG A 275 -17.29 -16.95 4.34
CA ARG A 275 -18.39 -16.14 4.90
C ARG A 275 -18.02 -14.67 4.99
N ALA A 276 -16.82 -14.36 5.45
CA ALA A 276 -16.32 -12.99 5.54
C ALA A 276 -16.33 -12.28 4.17
N ILE A 277 -15.92 -12.97 3.10
CA ILE A 277 -15.99 -12.42 1.74
C ILE A 277 -17.45 -12.22 1.30
N ALA A 278 -18.29 -13.24 1.47
CA ALA A 278 -19.71 -13.17 1.06
C ALA A 278 -20.49 -12.09 1.82
N TYR A 279 -20.34 -12.01 3.15
CA TYR A 279 -20.99 -10.99 3.98
C TYR A 279 -20.46 -9.60 3.69
N THR A 280 -19.15 -9.44 3.46
CA THR A 280 -18.60 -8.13 3.09
C THR A 280 -19.20 -7.63 1.77
N ILE A 281 -19.33 -8.49 0.77
CA ILE A 281 -19.96 -8.14 -0.51
C ILE A 281 -21.44 -7.80 -0.30
N SER A 282 -22.19 -8.67 0.39
CA SER A 282 -23.62 -8.47 0.69
C SER A 282 -23.87 -7.15 1.42
N ASN A 283 -23.13 -6.88 2.50
CA ASN A 283 -23.27 -5.66 3.28
C ASN A 283 -22.96 -4.40 2.48
N ARG A 284 -21.96 -4.43 1.61
CA ARG A 284 -21.61 -3.29 0.76
C ARG A 284 -22.61 -3.08 -0.35
N PHE A 285 -23.09 -4.16 -0.97
CA PHE A 285 -24.17 -4.08 -1.95
C PHE A 285 -25.43 -3.47 -1.33
N ASN A 286 -25.84 -3.97 -0.16
CA ASN A 286 -27.00 -3.45 0.56
C ASN A 286 -26.80 -1.98 0.96
N ALA A 287 -25.61 -1.60 1.41
CA ALA A 287 -25.30 -0.22 1.77
C ALA A 287 -25.36 0.74 0.57
N VAL A 288 -24.89 0.30 -0.61
CA VAL A 288 -24.84 1.13 -1.83
C VAL A 288 -26.20 1.20 -2.53
N PHE A 289 -26.92 0.08 -2.64
CA PHE A 289 -28.11 -0.01 -3.50
C PHE A 289 -29.43 -0.08 -2.73
N LEU A 290 -29.44 -0.64 -1.51
CA LEU A 290 -30.69 -0.92 -0.76
C LEU A 290 -30.81 -0.09 0.52
N GLY A 291 -29.84 0.77 0.84
CA GLY A 291 -29.83 1.62 2.03
C GLY A 291 -29.70 0.88 3.37
N GLY A 292 -29.44 -0.44 3.36
CA GLY A 292 -29.30 -1.26 4.55
C GLY A 292 -27.83 -1.56 4.86
N PHE A 293 -27.36 -1.21 6.07
CA PHE A 293 -26.05 -1.62 6.57
C PHE A 293 -26.23 -2.34 7.91
N ASN A 294 -25.83 -3.61 7.97
CA ASN A 294 -25.85 -4.36 9.22
C ASN A 294 -24.48 -4.26 9.91
N ALA A 295 -24.37 -3.36 10.88
CA ALA A 295 -23.15 -3.12 11.65
C ALA A 295 -22.72 -4.34 12.51
N ASP A 296 -23.64 -5.26 12.80
CA ASP A 296 -23.36 -6.44 13.63
C ASP A 296 -22.65 -7.55 12.83
N THR A 297 -22.59 -7.42 11.49
CA THR A 297 -22.05 -8.44 10.57
C THR A 297 -20.73 -8.00 9.91
N ILE A 298 -19.89 -7.24 10.62
CA ILE A 298 -18.55 -6.87 10.13
C ILE A 298 -17.63 -8.09 10.25
N GLU A 299 -17.86 -9.10 9.41
CA GLU A 299 -16.98 -10.24 9.18
C GLU A 299 -16.14 -9.93 7.94
N THR A 300 -14.86 -9.60 8.15
CA THR A 300 -13.90 -9.35 7.07
C THR A 300 -12.68 -10.22 7.29
N VAL A 301 -11.94 -10.55 6.23
CA VAL A 301 -10.68 -11.31 6.36
C VAL A 301 -9.69 -10.56 7.25
N ASN A 302 -9.66 -9.24 7.17
CA ASN A 302 -8.84 -8.42 8.05
C ASN A 302 -9.24 -8.55 9.53
N ARG A 303 -10.54 -8.67 9.82
CA ARG A 303 -11.01 -8.90 11.19
C ARG A 303 -10.63 -10.30 11.66
N TYR A 304 -10.86 -11.31 10.83
CA TYR A 304 -10.47 -12.69 11.15
C TYR A 304 -8.97 -12.78 11.46
N ASN A 305 -8.15 -12.18 10.60
CA ASN A 305 -6.71 -12.12 10.82
C ASN A 305 -6.34 -11.37 12.11
N TYR A 306 -7.06 -10.30 12.45
CA TYR A 306 -6.83 -9.61 13.72
C TYR A 306 -7.14 -10.51 14.92
N GLU A 307 -8.29 -11.16 14.92
CA GLU A 307 -8.74 -12.04 16.00
C GLU A 307 -7.80 -13.24 16.21
N LEU A 308 -7.23 -13.79 15.12
CA LEU A 308 -6.24 -14.86 15.19
C LEU A 308 -4.87 -14.39 15.71
N VAL A 309 -4.40 -13.21 15.27
CA VAL A 309 -2.99 -12.80 15.43
C VAL A 309 -2.78 -11.88 16.64
N PHE A 310 -3.81 -11.19 17.10
CA PHE A 310 -3.74 -10.18 18.16
C PHE A 310 -4.69 -10.52 19.32
N ALA A 311 -5.01 -11.80 19.51
CA ALA A 311 -5.92 -12.28 20.55
C ALA A 311 -5.58 -11.66 21.92
N GLY A 312 -6.56 -11.01 22.57
CA GLY A 312 -6.38 -10.34 23.86
C GLY A 312 -6.03 -8.84 23.78
N LEU A 313 -5.79 -8.29 22.59
CA LEU A 313 -5.72 -6.83 22.39
C LEU A 313 -7.12 -6.29 22.06
N ALA A 314 -7.45 -5.09 22.58
CA ALA A 314 -8.77 -4.44 22.47
C ALA A 314 -9.47 -4.63 21.11
N ASP A 315 -10.81 -4.65 21.12
CA ASP A 315 -11.66 -4.65 19.91
C ASP A 315 -11.25 -3.50 18.98
N ARG A 316 -10.42 -3.83 17.99
CA ARG A 316 -9.97 -2.89 16.96
C ARG A 316 -10.51 -3.34 15.61
N ALA A 317 -10.63 -2.37 14.71
CA ALA A 317 -10.80 -2.64 13.30
C ALA A 317 -9.67 -3.56 12.79
N GLY A 318 -10.02 -4.48 11.88
CA GLY A 318 -9.16 -5.59 11.46
C GLY A 318 -7.75 -5.21 10.99
N ALA A 319 -6.86 -6.20 10.96
CA ALA A 319 -5.47 -6.06 10.54
C ALA A 319 -5.22 -6.80 9.24
N SER A 320 -4.51 -6.11 8.33
CA SER A 320 -4.16 -6.66 7.04
C SER A 320 -3.25 -7.89 7.19
N PRO A 321 -3.57 -9.04 6.57
CA PRO A 321 -2.77 -10.27 6.68
C PRO A 321 -1.37 -10.16 6.06
N GLY A 322 -1.16 -9.22 5.14
CA GLY A 322 0.08 -9.12 4.36
C GLY A 322 0.03 -9.95 3.08
N PRO A 323 1.01 -9.77 2.17
CA PRO A 323 0.96 -10.37 0.85
C PRO A 323 1.07 -11.89 0.87
N LEU A 324 1.91 -12.46 1.75
CA LEU A 324 2.10 -13.91 1.83
C LEU A 324 0.96 -14.61 2.57
N SER A 325 0.54 -14.07 3.72
CA SER A 325 -0.52 -14.68 4.52
C SER A 325 -1.87 -14.66 3.79
N SER A 326 -2.11 -13.67 2.92
CA SER A 326 -3.30 -13.60 2.07
C SER A 326 -3.51 -14.83 1.18
N MET A 327 -2.46 -15.61 0.90
CA MET A 327 -2.58 -16.85 0.11
C MET A 327 -3.37 -17.94 0.86
N PHE A 328 -3.36 -17.92 2.19
CA PHE A 328 -4.07 -18.89 3.03
C PHE A 328 -5.53 -18.53 3.25
N TYR A 329 -5.85 -17.22 3.32
CA TYR A 329 -7.22 -16.72 3.45
C TYR A 329 -8.04 -16.82 2.15
N PHE A 330 -7.48 -17.40 1.08
CA PHE A 330 -8.21 -17.58 -0.16
C PHE A 330 -9.25 -18.70 -0.03
N PRO A 331 -10.54 -18.45 -0.33
CA PRO A 331 -11.63 -19.43 -0.24
C PRO A 331 -11.31 -20.83 -0.77
N LEU A 332 -10.79 -20.90 -1.99
CA LEU A 332 -10.48 -22.17 -2.64
C LEU A 332 -9.04 -22.60 -2.34
N PHE A 333 -8.65 -22.72 -1.08
CA PHE A 333 -7.31 -23.20 -0.73
C PHE A 333 -7.02 -24.56 -1.38
N PRO A 334 -5.84 -24.79 -2.01
CA PRO A 334 -4.62 -23.96 -2.01
C PRO A 334 -4.48 -22.97 -3.19
N MET A 335 -5.55 -22.65 -3.93
CA MET A 335 -5.47 -21.77 -5.11
C MET A 335 -4.92 -20.37 -4.84
N GLY A 336 -4.95 -19.90 -3.59
CA GLY A 336 -4.36 -18.61 -3.20
C GLY A 336 -2.87 -18.52 -3.52
N PHE A 337 -2.12 -19.63 -3.43
CA PHE A 337 -0.69 -19.69 -3.80
C PHE A 337 -0.45 -19.45 -5.29
N VAL A 338 -1.46 -19.67 -6.12
CA VAL A 338 -1.39 -19.45 -7.57
C VAL A 338 -1.92 -18.07 -7.92
N LEU A 339 -3.09 -17.68 -7.37
CA LEU A 339 -3.83 -16.49 -7.79
C LEU A 339 -3.26 -15.18 -7.22
N VAL A 340 -2.78 -15.16 -5.97
CA VAL A 340 -2.22 -13.93 -5.38
C VAL A 340 -0.94 -13.49 -6.13
N PRO A 341 0.05 -14.37 -6.39
CA PRO A 341 1.18 -14.01 -7.24
C PRO A 341 0.77 -13.64 -8.67
N ALA A 342 -0.29 -14.27 -9.22
CA ALA A 342 -0.80 -13.92 -10.54
C ALA A 342 -1.35 -12.47 -10.59
N ILE A 343 -2.07 -12.02 -9.57
CA ILE A 343 -2.55 -10.63 -9.48
C ILE A 343 -1.38 -9.64 -9.49
N HIS A 344 -0.36 -9.88 -8.65
CA HIS A 344 0.83 -9.04 -8.65
C HIS A 344 1.58 -9.08 -10.00
N ALA A 345 1.69 -10.24 -10.62
CA ALA A 345 2.30 -10.38 -11.94
C ALA A 345 1.50 -9.64 -13.04
N LEU A 346 0.16 -9.65 -12.98
CA LEU A 346 -0.69 -8.87 -13.88
C LEU A 346 -0.46 -7.37 -13.69
N MET A 347 -0.33 -6.90 -12.45
CA MET A 347 -0.02 -5.51 -12.16
C MET A 347 1.36 -5.12 -12.71
N ALA A 348 2.38 -5.94 -12.47
CA ALA A 348 3.71 -5.75 -13.04
C ALA A 348 3.67 -5.74 -14.58
N SER A 349 2.94 -6.66 -15.21
CA SER A 349 2.78 -6.68 -16.67
C SER A 349 2.11 -5.41 -17.19
N ASN A 350 1.06 -4.92 -16.51
CA ASN A 350 0.40 -3.67 -16.86
C ASN A 350 1.37 -2.48 -16.77
N ILE A 351 2.09 -2.32 -15.66
CA ILE A 351 3.10 -1.27 -15.49
C ILE A 351 4.13 -1.36 -16.62
N SER A 352 4.69 -2.54 -16.86
CA SER A 352 5.68 -2.74 -17.93
C SER A 352 5.16 -2.30 -19.31
N ARG A 353 3.89 -2.55 -19.62
CA ARG A 353 3.27 -2.17 -20.90
C ARG A 353 3.07 -0.67 -21.02
N VAL A 354 2.54 -0.03 -19.98
CA VAL A 354 2.35 1.43 -19.90
C VAL A 354 3.67 2.17 -20.12
N MET A 355 4.78 1.60 -19.62
CA MET A 355 6.08 2.24 -19.71
C MET A 355 6.66 2.29 -21.13
N GLY A 356 6.35 1.32 -22.00
CA GLY A 356 6.69 1.34 -23.42
C GLY A 356 8.19 1.47 -23.80
N GLY A 357 9.12 1.43 -22.84
CA GLY A 357 10.57 1.63 -23.06
C GLY A 357 11.44 1.12 -21.90
N ARG A 358 12.76 1.00 -22.11
CA ARG A 358 13.69 0.42 -21.13
C ARG A 358 13.90 1.34 -19.93
N LEU A 359 13.53 0.88 -18.74
CA LEU A 359 13.79 1.58 -17.47
C LEU A 359 15.29 1.83 -17.25
N THR A 360 15.66 3.09 -16.98
CA THR A 360 16.97 3.42 -16.40
C THR A 360 16.97 3.23 -14.89
N GLY A 361 15.78 3.26 -14.28
CA GLY A 361 15.36 2.57 -13.06
C GLY A 361 16.33 2.64 -11.90
N GLY A 362 16.18 3.67 -11.07
CA GLY A 362 16.93 3.81 -9.82
C GLY A 362 16.31 3.07 -8.64
N VAL A 363 17.07 2.98 -7.55
CA VAL A 363 16.66 2.29 -6.30
C VAL A 363 15.42 2.94 -5.71
N VAL A 364 15.35 4.27 -5.75
CA VAL A 364 14.18 5.01 -5.26
C VAL A 364 12.94 4.60 -6.05
N SER A 365 13.02 4.53 -7.38
CA SER A 365 11.89 4.03 -8.17
C SER A 365 11.52 2.57 -7.85
N MET A 366 12.50 1.71 -7.53
CA MET A 366 12.23 0.29 -7.15
C MET A 366 11.43 0.17 -5.86
N VAL A 367 11.53 1.14 -4.96
CA VAL A 367 10.76 1.16 -3.70
C VAL A 367 9.47 1.95 -3.87
N THR A 368 9.53 3.12 -4.52
CA THR A 368 8.37 4.01 -4.67
C THR A 368 7.26 3.41 -5.54
N VAL A 369 7.61 2.72 -6.62
CA VAL A 369 6.61 2.10 -7.51
C VAL A 369 5.72 1.11 -6.76
N PRO A 370 6.24 0.07 -6.08
CA PRO A 370 5.41 -0.87 -5.33
C PRO A 370 4.77 -0.21 -4.10
N PHE A 371 5.42 0.80 -3.48
CA PHE A 371 4.82 1.57 -2.39
C PHE A 371 3.55 2.32 -2.83
N LEU A 372 3.51 2.96 -4.00
CA LEU A 372 2.32 3.68 -4.48
C LEU A 372 1.13 2.75 -4.80
N ILE A 373 1.40 1.45 -4.91
CA ILE A 373 0.39 0.39 -5.09
C ILE A 373 0.35 -0.54 -3.86
N VAL A 374 0.87 -0.09 -2.71
CA VAL A 374 1.02 -0.92 -1.50
C VAL A 374 -0.30 -1.50 -1.02
N MET A 375 -1.41 -0.79 -1.24
CA MET A 375 -2.74 -1.31 -0.93
C MET A 375 -2.99 -2.69 -1.56
N PHE A 376 -2.50 -2.95 -2.77
CA PHE A 376 -2.66 -4.27 -3.40
C PHE A 376 -1.72 -5.34 -2.83
N PHE A 377 -0.64 -4.94 -2.16
CA PHE A 377 0.28 -5.85 -1.48
C PHE A 377 -0.12 -6.13 -0.04
N GLU A 378 -0.68 -5.16 0.67
CA GLU A 378 -0.99 -5.29 2.10
C GLU A 378 -2.06 -6.35 2.34
N ALA A 379 -3.10 -6.39 1.50
CA ALA A 379 -4.16 -7.39 1.51
C ALA A 379 -4.66 -7.66 0.08
N PRO A 380 -3.90 -8.42 -0.75
CA PRO A 380 -4.34 -8.76 -2.10
C PRO A 380 -5.69 -9.50 -2.13
N ILE A 381 -6.05 -10.19 -1.06
CA ILE A 381 -7.34 -10.88 -0.90
C ILE A 381 -8.55 -9.92 -0.97
N ASN A 382 -8.35 -8.62 -0.67
CA ASN A 382 -9.43 -7.64 -0.72
C ASN A 382 -9.95 -7.38 -2.15
N VAL A 383 -9.23 -7.83 -3.19
CA VAL A 383 -9.71 -7.74 -4.58
C VAL A 383 -11.04 -8.47 -4.78
N PHE A 384 -11.33 -9.47 -3.97
CA PHE A 384 -12.56 -10.27 -4.07
C PHE A 384 -13.77 -9.57 -3.45
N TYR A 385 -13.57 -8.48 -2.71
CA TYR A 385 -14.67 -7.64 -2.24
C TYR A 385 -15.21 -6.79 -3.41
N ILE A 386 -16.16 -7.35 -4.16
CA ILE A 386 -16.90 -6.60 -5.18
C ILE A 386 -17.62 -5.44 -4.49
N PHE A 387 -17.53 -4.23 -5.07
CA PHE A 387 -17.95 -2.95 -4.44
C PHE A 387 -17.08 -2.47 -3.27
N ASP A 388 -15.79 -2.79 -3.29
CA ASP A 388 -14.77 -2.21 -2.40
C ASP A 388 -13.90 -1.16 -3.09
N PRO A 389 -13.44 -0.10 -2.40
CA PRO A 389 -12.47 0.86 -2.94
C PRO A 389 -11.23 0.22 -3.57
N PHE A 390 -10.78 -0.93 -3.09
CA PHE A 390 -9.68 -1.71 -3.66
C PHE A 390 -10.04 -2.24 -5.04
N PHE A 391 -11.25 -2.79 -5.23
CA PHE A 391 -11.72 -3.26 -6.54
C PHE A 391 -11.81 -2.10 -7.54
N PHE A 392 -12.42 -0.98 -7.15
CA PHE A 392 -12.48 0.22 -8.00
C PHE A 392 -11.10 0.79 -8.31
N SER A 393 -10.19 0.77 -7.33
CA SER A 393 -8.80 1.20 -7.55
C SER A 393 -8.09 0.26 -8.52
N LEU A 394 -8.34 -1.06 -8.44
CA LEU A 394 -7.78 -2.01 -9.41
C LEU A 394 -8.33 -1.76 -10.81
N MET A 395 -9.64 -1.52 -10.94
CA MET A 395 -10.25 -1.16 -12.22
C MET A 395 -9.63 0.14 -12.76
N ALA A 396 -9.53 1.19 -11.95
CA ALA A 396 -8.90 2.45 -12.33
C ALA A 396 -7.46 2.23 -12.79
N PHE A 397 -6.70 1.39 -12.08
CA PHE A 397 -5.34 0.99 -12.44
C PHE A 397 -5.24 0.40 -13.85
N PHE A 398 -6.20 -0.44 -14.26
CA PHE A 398 -6.25 -1.00 -15.61
C PHE A 398 -6.83 -0.02 -16.65
N LEU A 399 -7.83 0.78 -16.29
CA LEU A 399 -8.47 1.74 -17.18
C LEU A 399 -7.55 2.90 -17.58
N MET A 400 -6.53 3.21 -16.77
CA MET A 400 -5.54 4.22 -17.14
C MET A 400 -4.74 3.90 -18.41
N ARG A 401 -4.79 2.67 -18.93
CA ARG A 401 -4.22 2.33 -20.25
C ARG A 401 -4.94 3.02 -21.41
N ILE A 402 -6.19 3.40 -21.22
CA ILE A 402 -7.05 4.09 -22.21
C ILE A 402 -6.74 5.60 -22.21
N LEU A 403 -6.19 6.13 -21.11
CA LEU A 403 -5.90 7.55 -20.96
C LEU A 403 -4.50 7.87 -21.53
N PRO A 404 -4.34 8.91 -22.37
CA PRO A 404 -3.05 9.37 -22.86
C PRO A 404 -2.24 10.12 -21.77
N ILE A 405 -2.07 9.49 -20.59
CA ILE A 405 -1.38 10.08 -19.43
C ILE A 405 0.05 10.46 -19.77
N LYS A 406 0.74 9.70 -20.63
CA LYS A 406 2.09 10.04 -21.09
C LYS A 406 2.11 11.42 -21.76
N ASP A 407 1.12 11.74 -22.58
CA ASP A 407 1.03 13.03 -23.27
C ASP A 407 0.68 14.15 -22.30
N PHE A 408 -0.16 13.87 -21.29
CA PHE A 408 -0.44 14.79 -20.19
C PHE A 408 0.82 15.12 -19.39
N LEU A 409 1.63 14.12 -19.04
CA LEU A 409 2.85 14.32 -18.25
C LEU A 409 3.95 15.05 -19.02
N SER A 410 3.97 14.94 -20.35
CA SER A 410 5.00 15.52 -21.21
C SER A 410 4.73 16.99 -21.60
N ARG A 411 3.50 17.46 -21.45
CA ARG A 411 3.06 18.84 -21.75
C ARG A 411 2.96 19.66 -20.46
#